data_AF-A0A662VM81-F1
#
_entry.id   AF-A0A662VM81-F1
#
_cell.length_a   1.000
_cell.length_b   1.000
_cell.length_c   1.000
_cell.angle_alpha   90.00
_cell.angle_beta   90.00
_cell.angle_gamma   90.00
#
_symmetry.space_group_name_H-M   'P 1'
#
loop_
_entity.id
_entity.type
_entity.pdbx_description
1 polymer ?
#
loop_
_entity_poly.entity_id
_entity_poly.type
_entity_poly.pdbx_seq_one_letter_code
_entity_poly.pdbx_strand_id
1 'polypeptide(L)'
;MPWIIEYLRGNRKIVSILQKLFDEGLFVSIISVAELYEGVYASTSPKHKMALDDFLSGVVVLGVDLNVCETFGKLRHELRKRGEVIGDFDLLIAATALSNDLTILTNNVKHFKRVSGLEFSQRWTFYSLTNIRASSLD
;
A
#
# COMPACT_ATOMS: atom_id res chain seq x y z
N MET A 1 7.69 -1.30 2.28
CA MET A 1 7.21 -1.87 1.00
C MET A 1 8.23 -2.82 0.33
N PRO A 2 8.39 -4.08 0.78
CA PRO A 2 9.42 -4.97 0.23
C PRO A 2 9.15 -5.47 -1.19
N TRP A 3 7.88 -5.63 -1.61
CA TRP A 3 7.55 -6.19 -2.92
C TRP A 3 7.91 -5.27 -4.08
N ILE A 4 7.68 -3.96 -3.92
CA ILE A 4 8.03 -2.99 -4.96
C ILE A 4 9.55 -2.87 -5.06
N ILE A 5 10.29 -2.95 -3.95
CA ILE A 5 11.75 -3.02 -3.97
C ILE A 5 12.24 -4.26 -4.75
N GLU A 6 11.62 -5.42 -4.54
CA GLU A 6 11.92 -6.64 -5.29
C GLU A 6 11.57 -6.53 -6.79
N TYR A 7 10.52 -5.80 -7.14
CA TYR A 7 10.20 -5.44 -8.52
C TYR A 7 11.31 -4.59 -9.15
N LEU A 8 11.75 -3.53 -8.45
CA LEU A 8 12.82 -2.64 -8.92
C LEU A 8 14.17 -3.38 -9.09
N ARG A 9 14.39 -4.46 -8.33
CA ARG A 9 15.55 -5.35 -8.48
C ARG A 9 15.42 -6.34 -9.65
N GLY A 10 14.29 -6.34 -10.37
CA GLY A 10 14.05 -7.23 -11.50
C GLY A 10 13.74 -8.67 -11.09
N ASN A 11 13.21 -8.89 -9.89
CA ASN A 11 12.81 -10.23 -9.45
C ASN A 11 11.67 -10.76 -10.35
N ARG A 12 12.01 -11.65 -11.29
CA ARG A 12 11.11 -12.15 -12.34
C ARG A 12 9.77 -12.66 -11.81
N LYS A 13 9.76 -13.29 -10.64
CA LYS A 13 8.52 -13.78 -10.01
C LYS A 13 7.62 -12.61 -9.60
N ILE A 14 8.17 -11.58 -8.99
CA ILE A 14 7.43 -10.39 -8.55
C ILE A 14 6.98 -9.55 -9.74
N VAL A 15 7.82 -9.39 -10.76
CA VAL A 15 7.47 -8.71 -12.01
C VAL A 15 6.25 -9.34 -12.66
N SER A 16 6.24 -10.67 -12.83
CA SER A 16 5.10 -11.38 -13.42
C SER A 16 3.82 -11.25 -12.58
N ILE A 17 3.94 -11.19 -11.25
CA ILE A 17 2.78 -11.03 -10.37
C ILE A 17 2.21 -9.60 -10.46
N LEU A 18 3.06 -8.58 -10.37
CA LEU A 18 2.60 -7.19 -10.42
C LEU A 18 2.01 -6.81 -11.79
N GLN A 19 2.55 -7.38 -12.87
CA GLN A 19 1.96 -7.22 -14.20
C GLN A 19 0.51 -7.70 -14.26
N LYS A 20 0.19 -8.84 -13.65
CA LYS A 20 -1.20 -9.33 -13.57
C LYS A 20 -2.10 -8.43 -12.72
N LEU A 21 -1.55 -7.83 -11.67
CA LEU A 21 -2.31 -6.94 -10.79
C LEU A 21 -2.58 -5.57 -11.38
N PHE A 22 -1.71 -5.08 -12.28
CA PHE A 22 -1.99 -3.85 -13.00
C PHE A 22 -3.34 -3.94 -13.74
N ASP A 23 -3.63 -5.09 -14.35
CA ASP A 23 -4.88 -5.34 -15.07
C ASP A 23 -6.11 -5.43 -14.14
N GLU A 24 -5.90 -5.75 -12.85
CA GLU A 24 -6.96 -5.93 -11.86
C GLU A 24 -7.22 -4.69 -10.98
N GLY A 25 -6.42 -3.62 -11.16
CA GLY A 25 -6.51 -2.39 -10.40
C GLY A 25 -5.53 -2.35 -9.23
N LEU A 26 -4.30 -1.90 -9.50
CA LEU A 26 -3.28 -1.67 -8.48
C LEU A 26 -3.10 -0.18 -8.19
N PHE A 27 -3.17 0.16 -6.90
CA PHE A 27 -2.97 1.51 -6.39
C PHE A 27 -1.73 1.58 -5.51
N VAL A 28 -1.08 2.75 -5.51
CA VAL A 28 0.09 3.01 -4.65
C VAL A 28 -0.09 4.33 -3.94
N SER A 29 0.06 4.35 -2.61
CA SER A 29 0.05 5.60 -1.86
C SER A 29 1.27 6.46 -2.23
N ILE A 30 1.07 7.77 -2.37
CA ILE A 30 2.15 8.75 -2.58
C ILE A 30 3.21 8.69 -1.47
N ILE A 31 2.81 8.28 -0.26
CA ILE A 31 3.74 8.08 0.87
C ILE A 31 4.69 6.93 0.58
N SER A 32 4.18 5.81 0.06
CA SER A 32 5.03 4.70 -0.40
C SER A 32 5.89 5.10 -1.59
N VAL A 33 5.41 5.96 -2.49
CA VAL A 33 6.23 6.51 -3.57
C VAL A 33 7.42 7.31 -3.03
N ALA A 34 7.21 8.11 -1.97
CA ALA A 34 8.30 8.83 -1.31
C ALA A 34 9.37 7.88 -0.73
N GLU A 35 8.95 6.80 -0.04
CA GLU A 35 9.88 5.76 0.45
C GLU A 35 10.65 5.07 -0.68
N LEU A 36 10.01 4.86 -1.83
CA LEU A 36 10.67 4.27 -3.00
C LEU A 36 11.71 5.21 -3.58
N TYR A 37 11.42 6.50 -3.68
CA TYR A 37 12.39 7.50 -4.10
C TYR A 37 13.59 7.55 -3.15
N GLU A 38 13.37 7.52 -1.84
CA GLU A 38 14.45 7.42 -0.86
C GLU A 38 15.35 6.20 -1.15
N GLY A 39 14.75 5.03 -1.36
CA GLY A 39 15.48 3.81 -1.70
C GLY A 39 16.24 3.88 -3.04
N VAL A 40 15.68 4.56 -4.04
CA VAL A 40 16.35 4.82 -5.33
C VAL A 40 17.59 5.68 -5.13
N TYR A 41 17.49 6.78 -4.38
CA TYR A 41 18.61 7.68 -4.14
C TYR A 41 19.63 7.14 -3.14
N ALA A 42 19.24 6.23 -2.25
CA ALA A 42 20.16 5.46 -1.43
C ALA A 42 20.95 4.40 -2.24
N SER A 43 20.49 4.06 -3.44
CA SER A 43 21.18 3.11 -4.32
C SER A 43 22.19 3.78 -5.25
N THR A 44 23.27 3.07 -5.56
CA THR A 44 24.29 3.53 -6.53
C THR A 44 23.94 3.21 -8.00
N SER A 45 22.82 2.53 -8.25
CA SER A 45 22.44 2.06 -9.59
C SER A 45 21.43 2.99 -10.27
N PRO A 46 21.79 3.65 -11.40
CA PRO A 46 20.85 4.47 -12.17
C PRO A 46 19.62 3.69 -12.68
N LYS A 47 19.72 2.36 -12.78
CA LYS A 47 18.65 1.49 -13.26
C LYS A 47 17.42 1.49 -12.34
N HIS A 48 17.58 1.75 -11.04
CA HIS A 48 16.45 1.74 -10.12
C HIS A 48 15.50 2.91 -10.34
N LYS A 49 16.01 4.07 -10.79
CA LYS A 49 15.15 5.21 -11.14
C LYS A 49 14.28 4.89 -12.35
N MET A 50 14.88 4.35 -13.41
CA MET A 50 14.14 3.92 -14.60
C MET A 50 13.09 2.86 -14.26
N ALA A 51 13.46 1.85 -13.48
CA ALA A 51 12.51 0.82 -13.05
C ALA A 51 11.35 1.39 -12.20
N LEU A 52 11.60 2.44 -11.41
CA LEU A 52 10.56 3.12 -10.65
C LEU A 52 9.63 3.92 -11.57
N ASP A 53 10.18 4.61 -12.57
CA ASP A 53 9.38 5.34 -13.55
C ASP A 53 8.49 4.39 -14.37
N ASP A 54 9.04 3.26 -14.81
CA ASP A 54 8.28 2.22 -15.49
C ASP A 54 7.16 1.66 -14.58
N PHE A 55 7.47 1.37 -13.31
CA PHE A 55 6.47 0.92 -12.34
C PHE A 55 5.34 1.94 -12.15
N LEU A 56 5.70 3.21 -11.95
CA LEU A 56 4.73 4.29 -11.69
C LEU A 56 3.85 4.57 -12.91
N SER A 57 4.32 4.28 -14.13
CA SER A 57 3.51 4.41 -15.34
C SER A 57 2.34 3.41 -15.42
N GLY A 58 2.43 2.29 -14.68
CA GLY A 58 1.43 1.22 -14.69
C GLY A 58 0.46 1.23 -13.51
N VAL A 59 0.55 2.20 -12.59
CA VAL A 59 -0.31 2.27 -11.39
C VAL A 59 -1.00 3.61 -11.24
N VAL A 60 -2.10 3.61 -10.51
CA VAL A 60 -2.71 4.84 -10.01
C VAL A 60 -2.07 5.22 -8.68
N VAL A 61 -1.47 6.41 -8.62
CA VAL A 61 -0.90 6.95 -7.38
C VAL A 61 -1.97 7.72 -6.61
N LEU A 62 -2.23 7.31 -5.37
CA LEU A 62 -3.20 7.95 -4.48
C LEU A 62 -2.52 9.01 -3.61
N GLY A 63 -3.02 10.23 -3.68
CA GLY A 63 -2.56 11.35 -2.86
C GLY A 63 -3.10 11.32 -1.42
N VAL A 64 -2.73 12.33 -0.65
CA VAL A 64 -3.32 12.61 0.67
C VAL A 64 -4.26 13.80 0.52
N ASP A 65 -5.57 13.54 0.47
CA ASP A 65 -6.61 14.56 0.41
C ASP A 65 -7.27 14.79 1.78
N LEU A 66 -8.34 15.59 1.82
CA LEU A 66 -9.06 15.89 3.05
C LEU A 66 -9.72 14.66 3.68
N ASN A 67 -10.21 13.71 2.89
CA ASN A 67 -10.83 12.47 3.39
C ASN A 67 -9.78 11.55 4.04
N VAL A 68 -8.60 11.46 3.43
CA VAL A 68 -7.44 10.76 4.02
C VAL A 68 -7.04 11.45 5.33
N CYS A 69 -6.97 12.79 5.36
CA CYS A 69 -6.61 13.56 6.56
C CYS A 69 -7.59 13.32 7.72
N GLU A 70 -8.90 13.36 7.44
CA GLU A 70 -9.93 13.11 8.44
C GLU A 70 -9.82 11.68 8.99
N THR A 71 -9.67 10.70 8.09
CA THR A 71 -9.49 9.27 8.45
C THR A 71 -8.24 9.08 9.32
N PHE A 72 -7.13 9.70 8.96
CA PHE A 72 -5.89 9.67 9.74
C PHE A 72 -6.10 10.22 11.16
N GLY A 73 -6.78 11.36 11.30
CA GLY A 73 -7.03 11.99 12.59
C GLY A 73 -7.82 11.07 13.53
N LYS A 74 -8.90 10.48 13.02
CA LYS A 74 -9.74 9.50 13.74
C LYS A 74 -8.90 8.28 14.16
N LEU A 75 -8.19 7.68 13.22
CA LEU A 75 -7.35 6.50 13.47
C LEU A 75 -6.26 6.76 14.51
N ARG A 76 -5.56 7.91 14.40
CA ARG A 76 -4.51 8.29 15.35
C ARG A 76 -5.06 8.42 16.76
N HIS A 77 -6.21 9.08 16.90
CA HIS A 77 -6.84 9.29 18.21
C HIS A 77 -7.18 7.95 18.87
N GLU A 78 -7.83 7.04 18.13
CA GLU A 78 -8.22 5.72 18.64
C GLU A 78 -7.00 4.86 19.01
N LEU A 79 -5.96 4.83 18.18
CA LEU A 79 -4.72 4.11 18.49
C LEU A 79 -4.07 4.63 19.77
N ARG A 80 -3.95 5.95 19.91
CA ARG A 80 -3.38 6.58 21.12
C ARG A 80 -4.19 6.27 22.37
N LYS A 81 -5.53 6.28 22.26
CA LYS A 81 -6.43 5.92 23.37
C LYS A 81 -6.22 4.47 23.84
N ARG A 82 -5.83 3.56 22.93
CA ARG A 82 -5.49 2.16 23.25
C ARG A 82 -4.02 1.96 23.65
N GLY A 83 -3.21 3.02 23.72
CA GLY A 83 -1.77 2.92 23.99
C GLY A 83 -0.96 2.29 22.84
N GLU A 84 -1.54 2.25 21.64
CA GLU A 84 -0.91 1.68 20.45
C GLU A 84 -0.26 2.79 19.62
N VAL A 85 0.98 2.56 19.19
CA VAL A 85 1.70 3.48 18.31
C VAL A 85 1.94 2.80 16.97
N ILE A 86 1.58 3.52 15.90
CA ILE A 86 1.94 3.22 14.51
C ILE A 86 2.69 4.43 13.98
N GLY A 87 3.75 4.20 13.21
CA GLY A 87 4.53 5.26 12.58
C GLY A 87 3.66 6.09 11.63
N ASP A 88 4.06 7.34 11.43
CA ASP A 88 3.23 8.34 10.74
C ASP A 88 2.96 7.97 9.28
N PHE A 89 3.98 7.46 8.59
CA PHE A 89 3.84 6.99 7.20
C PHE A 89 2.97 5.75 7.09
N ASP A 90 3.18 4.74 7.94
CA ASP A 90 2.32 3.55 8.00
C ASP A 90 0.86 3.93 8.28
N LEU A 91 0.63 4.91 9.17
CA LEU A 91 -0.71 5.36 9.51
C LEU A 91 -1.36 6.15 8.37
N LEU A 92 -0.61 6.97 7.63
CA LEU A 92 -1.11 7.64 6.44
C LEU A 92 -1.44 6.64 5.32
N ILE A 93 -0.63 5.59 5.14
CA ILE A 93 -0.92 4.51 4.19
C ILE A 93 -2.21 3.77 4.62
N ALA A 94 -2.36 3.45 5.90
CA ALA A 94 -3.58 2.85 6.45
C ALA A 94 -4.83 3.74 6.24
N ALA A 95 -4.70 5.05 6.50
CA ALA A 95 -5.77 6.01 6.27
C ALA A 95 -6.13 6.14 4.78
N THR A 96 -5.13 6.12 3.89
CA THR A 96 -5.33 6.13 2.44
C THR A 96 -6.12 4.92 2.00
N ALA A 97 -5.77 3.72 2.48
CA ALA A 97 -6.48 2.50 2.13
C ALA A 97 -7.92 2.49 2.66
N LEU A 98 -8.12 2.84 3.93
CA LEU A 98 -9.46 2.89 4.54
C LEU A 98 -10.39 3.90 3.89
N SER A 99 -9.88 5.10 3.58
CA SER A 99 -10.68 6.15 2.93
C SER A 99 -11.10 5.83 1.50
N ASN A 100 -10.47 4.82 0.87
CA ASN A 100 -10.74 4.38 -0.49
C ASN A 100 -11.29 2.94 -0.55
N ASP A 101 -11.68 2.34 0.58
CA ASP A 101 -12.15 0.95 0.67
C ASP A 101 -11.18 -0.08 0.03
N LEU A 102 -9.87 0.10 0.23
CA LEU A 102 -8.83 -0.74 -0.36
C LEU A 102 -8.20 -1.71 0.66
N THR A 103 -7.82 -2.90 0.17
CA THR A 103 -7.00 -3.87 0.89
C THR A 103 -5.52 -3.53 0.79
N ILE A 104 -4.80 -3.45 1.91
CA ILE A 104 -3.34 -3.25 1.90
C ILE A 104 -2.59 -4.54 1.61
N LEU A 105 -1.77 -4.54 0.56
CA LEU A 105 -0.78 -5.58 0.35
C LEU A 105 0.53 -5.24 1.07
N THR A 106 0.91 -6.01 2.09
CA THR A 106 2.08 -5.71 2.91
C THR A 106 2.69 -6.94 3.56
N ASN A 107 4.02 -6.96 3.71
CA ASN A 107 4.70 -7.92 4.59
C ASN A 107 4.65 -7.49 6.06
N ASN A 108 4.39 -6.22 6.36
CA ASN A 108 4.45 -5.68 7.70
C ASN A 108 3.09 -5.71 8.43
N VAL A 109 2.45 -6.89 8.42
CA VAL A 109 1.09 -7.06 8.96
C VAL A 109 0.92 -6.66 10.42
N LYS A 110 2.01 -6.70 11.21
CA LYS A 110 1.95 -6.39 12.65
C LYS A 110 1.48 -4.96 12.93
N HIS A 111 1.80 -4.02 12.05
CA HIS A 111 1.40 -2.62 12.21
C HIS A 111 -0.07 -2.44 11.83
N PHE A 112 -0.47 -2.99 10.69
CA PHE A 112 -1.81 -2.84 10.14
C PHE A 112 -2.89 -3.63 10.89
N LYS A 113 -2.53 -4.71 11.59
CA LYS A 113 -3.43 -5.47 12.47
C LYS A 113 -4.08 -4.63 13.57
N ARG A 114 -3.47 -3.52 13.96
CA ARG A 114 -3.98 -2.61 14.98
C ARG A 114 -5.05 -1.67 14.42
N VAL A 115 -5.17 -1.53 13.11
CA VAL A 115 -6.10 -0.60 12.48
C VAL A 115 -7.44 -1.31 12.30
N SER A 116 -8.45 -0.87 13.04
CA SER A 116 -9.81 -1.44 12.97
C SER A 116 -10.45 -1.17 11.61
N GLY A 117 -11.08 -2.19 11.01
CA GLY A 117 -11.74 -2.10 9.70
C GLY A 117 -10.79 -2.15 8.50
N LEU A 118 -9.47 -2.19 8.71
CA LEU A 118 -8.50 -2.24 7.62
C LEU A 118 -8.29 -3.69 7.18
N GLU A 119 -8.55 -3.95 5.90
CA GLU A 119 -8.17 -5.20 5.27
C GLU A 119 -6.70 -5.18 4.86
N PHE A 120 -6.01 -6.30 5.06
CA PHE A 120 -4.64 -6.47 4.59
C PHE A 120 -4.35 -7.91 4.20
N SER A 121 -3.43 -8.10 3.26
CA SER A 121 -2.96 -9.41 2.84
C SER A 121 -1.44 -9.45 2.72
N GLN A 122 -0.86 -10.61 3.05
CA GLN A 122 0.53 -10.97 2.71
C GLN A 122 0.61 -11.76 1.40
N ARG A 123 -0.53 -12.28 0.94
CA ARG A 123 -0.63 -13.15 -0.22
C ARG A 123 -1.33 -12.41 -1.34
N TRP A 124 -0.87 -12.68 -2.54
CA TRP A 124 -1.52 -12.36 -3.79
C TRP A 124 -2.74 -13.29 -3.95
N THR A 125 -3.69 -13.22 -3.03
CA THR A 125 -4.96 -13.92 -3.15
C THR A 125 -5.89 -12.99 -3.89
N PHE A 126 -6.08 -13.33 -5.15
CA PHE A 126 -7.02 -12.73 -6.09
C PHE A 126 -8.43 -12.75 -5.49
N TYR A 127 -8.80 -11.70 -4.77
CA TYR A 127 -10.20 -11.35 -4.59
C TYR A 127 -10.43 -10.19 -5.54
N SER A 128 -11.11 -10.48 -6.64
CA SER A 128 -11.66 -9.46 -7.52
C SER A 128 -12.30 -8.36 -6.66
N LEU A 129 -11.88 -7.10 -6.86
CA LEU A 129 -12.41 -5.93 -6.14
C LEU A 129 -13.94 -5.76 -6.29
N THR A 130 -14.58 -6.59 -7.12
CA THR A 130 -16.04 -6.67 -7.28
C THR A 130 -16.75 -7.63 -6.31
N ASN A 131 -16.06 -8.53 -5.58
CA ASN A 131 -16.72 -9.63 -4.84
C ASN A 131 -16.70 -9.55 -3.30
N ILE A 132 -16.10 -8.53 -2.68
CA ILE A 132 -16.08 -8.46 -1.20
C ILE A 132 -17.41 -7.95 -0.60
N ARG A 133 -18.35 -7.44 -1.44
CA ARG A 133 -19.69 -7.00 -0.97
C ARG A 133 -20.75 -8.10 -0.85
N ALA A 134 -20.44 -9.36 -1.14
CA ALA A 134 -21.45 -10.43 -1.19
C ALA A 134 -21.45 -11.40 0.00
N SER A 135 -20.56 -11.28 1.00
CA SER A 135 -20.44 -12.30 2.06
C SER A 135 -20.54 -11.75 3.49
N SER A 136 -21.40 -10.76 3.74
CA SER A 136 -21.79 -10.33 5.09
C SER A 136 -23.30 -10.22 5.30
N LEU A 137 -24.09 -10.87 4.44
CA LEU A 137 -25.49 -11.17 4.67
C LEU A 137 -25.69 -12.66 4.37
N ASP A 138 -25.48 -13.48 5.40
CA ASP A 138 -26.15 -14.76 5.66
C ASP A 138 -25.81 -15.22 7.10
#